data_AF-A0A2E1B3I8-F1
#
_entry.id   AF-A0A2E1B3I8-F1
#
_cell.length_a   1.000
_cell.length_b   1.000
_cell.length_c   1.000
_cell.angle_alpha   90.00
_cell.angle_beta   90.00
_cell.angle_gamma   90.00
#
_symmetry.space_group_name_H-M   'P 1'
#
loop_
_entity.id
_entity.type
_entity.pdbx_description
1 polymer ?
#
loop_
_entity_poly.entity_id
_entity_poly.type
_entity_poly.pdbx_seq_one_letter_code
_entity_poly.pdbx_strand_id
1 'polypeptide(L)'
;MMRKSVIAISALLLASACSEHSSGGVGPNSSGGTSSGFIRERSDGSYALGITVDGAFCSAVYTNARPGGSELRPLSCTGGQGGNATVLYDGAGAPRSATYGGLEIGSGTVTF
;
A
#
# COMPACT_ATOMS: atom_id res chain seq x y z
N MET A 1 -63.83 -8.47 -13.70
CA MET A 1 -63.59 -7.56 -12.57
C MET A 1 -62.13 -7.12 -12.59
N MET A 2 -61.88 -5.81 -12.74
CA MET A 2 -60.58 -5.14 -12.62
C MET A 2 -60.14 -5.03 -11.15
N ARG A 3 -58.81 -5.00 -10.89
CA ARG A 3 -58.01 -4.39 -9.77
C ARG A 3 -56.82 -5.32 -9.45
N LYS A 4 -55.55 -4.92 -9.31
CA LYS A 4 -54.84 -3.63 -9.12
C LYS A 4 -53.38 -3.83 -9.55
N SER A 5 -52.80 -2.82 -10.20
CA SER A 5 -51.34 -2.65 -10.36
C SER A 5 -50.67 -2.36 -9.02
N VAL A 6 -49.49 -2.95 -8.76
CA VAL A 6 -48.41 -2.28 -7.98
C VAL A 6 -47.06 -2.75 -8.52
N ILE A 7 -46.30 -1.77 -9.00
CA ILE A 7 -44.89 -1.84 -9.39
C ILE A 7 -44.05 -1.99 -8.11
N ALA A 8 -43.12 -2.93 -8.07
CA ALA A 8 -42.05 -2.97 -7.06
C ALA A 8 -40.69 -2.81 -7.77
N ILE A 9 -40.35 -1.55 -7.98
CA ILE A 9 -39.01 -1.07 -8.33
C ILE A 9 -38.17 -1.04 -7.05
N SER A 10 -36.88 -1.36 -7.20
CA SER A 10 -35.75 -1.02 -6.31
C SER A 10 -35.59 -1.79 -5.00
N ALA A 11 -34.64 -2.73 -5.03
CA ALA A 11 -33.52 -2.75 -4.07
C ALA A 11 -32.42 -3.72 -4.54
N LEU A 12 -31.75 -3.44 -5.67
CA LEU A 12 -30.37 -3.92 -5.83
C LEU A 12 -29.52 -3.09 -4.89
N LEU A 13 -29.47 -3.54 -3.64
CA LEU A 13 -28.60 -3.02 -2.60
C LEU A 13 -27.14 -3.15 -3.06
N LEU A 14 -26.53 -1.98 -3.17
CA LEU A 14 -25.10 -1.68 -3.15
C LEU A 14 -24.20 -2.86 -2.70
N ALA A 15 -23.79 -3.70 -3.65
CA ALA A 15 -22.53 -4.43 -3.54
C ALA A 15 -21.41 -3.51 -4.07
N SER A 16 -21.28 -2.31 -3.51
CA SER A 16 -20.17 -1.41 -3.82
C SER A 16 -19.14 -1.47 -2.70
N ALA A 17 -17.98 -2.01 -3.06
CA ALA A 17 -16.68 -1.55 -2.62
C ALA A 17 -16.27 -1.85 -1.15
N CYS A 18 -15.98 -3.11 -0.86
CA CYS A 18 -14.74 -3.41 -0.13
C CYS A 18 -13.68 -3.82 -1.16
N SER A 19 -13.27 -2.87 -2.00
CA SER A 19 -12.06 -3.07 -2.80
C SER A 19 -10.88 -2.82 -1.87
N GLU A 20 -10.29 -3.87 -1.31
CA GLU A 20 -9.00 -3.75 -0.62
C GLU A 20 -7.96 -3.23 -1.63
N HIS A 21 -7.75 -1.92 -1.66
CA HIS A 21 -6.88 -1.29 -2.63
C HIS A 21 -5.44 -1.64 -2.29
N SER A 22 -4.87 -2.53 -3.09
CA SER A 22 -3.47 -2.95 -3.02
C SER A 22 -2.78 -2.55 -4.31
N SER A 23 -1.71 -1.77 -4.19
CA SER A 23 -0.89 -1.31 -5.31
C SER A 23 0.46 -1.99 -5.24
N GLY A 24 0.96 -2.47 -6.38
CA GLY A 24 2.21 -3.22 -6.49
C GLY A 24 3.19 -2.50 -7.40
N GLY A 25 4.47 -2.60 -7.09
CA GLY A 25 5.53 -1.91 -7.82
C GLY A 25 6.85 -2.68 -7.82
N VAL A 26 7.74 -2.25 -8.70
CA VAL A 26 9.12 -2.71 -8.77
C VAL A 26 10.07 -1.54 -8.92
N GLY A 27 11.31 -1.72 -8.49
CA GLY A 27 12.37 -0.74 -8.70
C GLY A 27 13.76 -1.30 -8.47
N PRO A 28 14.79 -0.62 -9.01
CA PRO A 28 16.17 -1.06 -8.86
C PRO A 28 16.62 -1.02 -7.39
N ASN A 29 17.48 -1.97 -7.01
CA ASN A 29 18.15 -1.99 -5.71
C ASN A 29 19.64 -1.64 -5.86
N SER A 30 20.19 -0.85 -4.95
CA SER A 30 21.58 -0.37 -4.99
C SER A 30 22.63 -1.46 -4.71
N SER A 31 22.27 -2.53 -4.00
CA SER A 31 23.09 -3.74 -3.83
C SER A 31 23.08 -4.65 -5.07
N GLY A 32 22.31 -4.29 -6.12
CA GLY A 32 22.15 -5.05 -7.35
C GLY A 32 20.77 -5.73 -7.43
N GLY A 33 20.32 -5.97 -8.66
CA GLY A 33 19.02 -6.59 -8.93
C GLY A 33 17.81 -5.64 -8.77
N THR A 34 16.65 -6.25 -8.49
CA THR A 34 15.35 -5.56 -8.44
C THR A 34 14.69 -5.83 -7.10
N SER A 35 14.13 -4.78 -6.51
CA SER A 35 13.18 -4.89 -5.40
C SER A 35 11.75 -4.84 -5.90
N SER A 36 10.89 -5.63 -5.27
CA SER A 36 9.45 -5.57 -5.46
C SER A 36 8.78 -5.08 -4.18
N GLY A 37 7.67 -4.38 -4.30
CA GLY A 37 6.91 -3.94 -3.15
C GLY A 37 5.42 -3.88 -3.44
N PHE A 38 4.65 -3.92 -2.36
CA PHE A 38 3.22 -3.66 -2.39
C PHE A 38 2.86 -2.76 -1.23
N ILE A 39 1.83 -1.95 -1.42
CA ILE A 39 1.21 -1.16 -0.36
C ILE A 39 -0.29 -1.39 -0.40
N ARG A 40 -0.88 -1.61 0.76
CA ARG A 40 -2.31 -1.87 0.91
C ARG A 40 -2.92 -0.94 1.94
N GLU A 41 -4.05 -0.36 1.60
CA GLU A 41 -4.88 0.37 2.55
C GLU A 41 -5.56 -0.61 3.52
N ARG A 42 -5.51 -0.28 4.81
CA ARG A 42 -6.13 -1.05 5.89
C ARG A 42 -7.48 -0.44 6.26
N SER A 43 -8.32 -1.24 6.90
CA SER A 43 -9.68 -0.81 7.32
C SER A 43 -9.69 0.37 8.31
N ASP A 44 -8.58 0.65 8.98
CA ASP A 44 -8.40 1.78 9.89
C ASP A 44 -7.88 3.06 9.17
N GLY A 45 -7.77 3.04 7.83
CA GLY A 45 -7.24 4.13 7.01
C GLY A 45 -5.71 4.23 7.01
N SER A 46 -5.00 3.30 7.68
CA SER A 46 -3.54 3.22 7.63
C SER A 46 -3.06 2.42 6.41
N TYR A 47 -1.78 2.53 6.07
CA TYR A 47 -1.18 1.77 4.96
C TYR A 47 -0.17 0.74 5.47
N ALA A 48 -0.28 -0.49 4.97
CA ALA A 48 0.72 -1.53 5.17
C ALA A 48 1.61 -1.64 3.93
N LEU A 49 2.90 -1.40 4.10
CA LEU A 49 3.93 -1.58 3.09
C LEU A 49 4.62 -2.92 3.28
N GLY A 50 4.82 -3.65 2.19
CA GLY A 50 5.72 -4.80 2.12
C GLY A 50 6.70 -4.61 0.98
N ILE A 51 7.98 -4.87 1.22
CA ILE A 51 9.06 -4.81 0.22
C ILE A 51 9.86 -6.10 0.32
N THR A 52 10.08 -6.75 -0.82
CA THR A 52 11.00 -7.88 -0.93
C THR A 52 12.30 -7.41 -1.55
N VAL A 53 13.40 -7.68 -0.84
CA VAL A 53 14.75 -7.32 -1.25
C VAL A 53 15.67 -8.49 -0.99
N ASP A 54 16.35 -8.96 -2.03
CA ASP A 54 17.33 -10.06 -1.93
C ASP A 54 16.81 -11.29 -1.15
N GLY A 55 15.53 -11.65 -1.38
CA GLY A 55 14.86 -12.76 -0.70
C GLY A 55 14.39 -12.49 0.73
N ALA A 56 14.74 -11.34 1.33
CA ALA A 56 14.19 -10.90 2.60
C ALA A 56 12.90 -10.09 2.40
N PHE A 57 11.92 -10.31 3.28
CA PHE A 57 10.67 -9.53 3.28
C PHE A 57 10.72 -8.51 4.43
N CYS A 58 10.56 -7.24 4.09
CA CYS A 58 10.55 -6.10 5.00
C CYS A 58 9.19 -5.42 4.98
N SER A 59 8.68 -5.03 6.15
CA SER A 59 7.36 -4.39 6.24
C SER A 59 7.30 -3.26 7.25
N ALA A 60 6.35 -2.36 7.04
CA ALA A 60 6.03 -1.26 7.95
C ALA A 60 4.56 -0.85 7.83
N VAL A 61 4.03 -0.24 8.89
CA VAL A 61 2.69 0.37 8.90
C VAL A 61 2.83 1.88 9.06
N TYR A 62 2.11 2.61 8.21
CA TYR A 62 2.06 4.06 8.10
C TYR A 62 0.68 4.55 8.51
N THR A 63 0.61 5.33 9.58
CA THR A 63 -0.66 5.70 10.21
C THR A 63 -1.00 7.18 10.04
N ASN A 64 -0.13 7.96 9.39
CA ASN A 64 -0.24 9.40 9.26
C ASN A 64 -0.13 9.84 7.79
N ALA A 65 -0.90 9.19 6.91
CA ALA A 65 -0.99 9.59 5.52
C ALA A 65 -1.49 11.04 5.41
N ARG A 66 -0.75 11.87 4.66
CA ARG A 66 -1.06 13.29 4.46
C ARG A 66 -0.99 13.59 2.96
N PRO A 67 -2.01 14.21 2.36
CA PRO A 67 -1.96 14.65 0.97
C PRO A 67 -0.71 15.47 0.64
N GLY A 68 0.04 15.05 -0.38
CA GLY A 68 1.31 15.64 -0.81
C GLY A 68 2.47 15.49 0.18
N GLY A 69 2.25 14.77 1.28
CA GLY A 69 3.22 14.59 2.36
C GLY A 69 4.05 13.32 2.21
N SER A 70 4.87 13.07 3.23
CA SER A 70 5.60 11.82 3.37
C SER A 70 5.61 11.35 4.83
N GLU A 71 5.81 10.06 5.02
CA GLU A 71 5.96 9.45 6.35
C GLU A 71 7.14 8.47 6.33
N LEU A 72 7.99 8.52 7.36
CA LEU A 72 9.16 7.67 7.54
C LEU A 72 8.85 6.64 8.63
N ARG A 73 9.15 5.36 8.36
CA ARG A 73 8.97 4.28 9.34
C ARG A 73 10.15 3.30 9.31
N PRO A 74 10.53 2.72 10.47
CA PRO A 74 11.46 1.61 10.50
C PRO A 74 10.82 0.38 9.85
N LEU A 75 11.62 -0.35 9.08
CA LEU A 75 11.24 -1.63 8.49
C LEU A 75 11.51 -2.76 9.47
N SER A 76 10.58 -3.70 9.55
CA SER A 76 10.78 -5.00 10.20
C SER A 76 10.97 -6.06 9.13
N CYS A 77 12.17 -6.65 9.07
CA CYS A 77 12.54 -7.65 8.06
C CYS A 77 12.61 -9.06 8.65
N THR A 78 12.22 -10.08 7.87
CA THR A 78 12.18 -11.49 8.31
C THR A 78 13.53 -12.06 8.74
N GLY A 79 14.65 -11.52 8.26
CA GLY A 79 16.01 -11.93 8.62
C GLY A 79 16.68 -11.10 9.71
N GLY A 80 15.93 -10.22 10.40
CA GLY A 80 16.46 -9.34 11.44
C GLY A 80 17.23 -8.12 10.92
N GLN A 81 17.36 -7.97 9.59
CA GLN A 81 17.96 -6.78 9.00
C GLN A 81 17.16 -5.52 9.33
N GLY A 82 17.88 -4.43 9.57
CA GLY A 82 17.30 -3.13 9.88
C GLY A 82 17.34 -2.18 8.69
N GLY A 83 16.29 -1.36 8.56
CA GLY A 83 16.23 -0.28 7.59
C GLY A 83 15.08 0.66 7.90
N ASN A 84 14.93 1.69 7.07
CA ASN A 84 13.77 2.56 7.09
C ASN A 84 13.18 2.66 5.69
N ALA A 85 11.90 2.98 5.62
CA ALA A 85 11.23 3.34 4.39
C ALA A 85 10.42 4.62 4.56
N THR A 86 10.52 5.50 3.55
CA THR A 86 9.73 6.71 3.42
C THR A 86 8.68 6.48 2.34
N VAL A 87 7.40 6.61 2.70
CA VAL A 87 6.30 6.64 1.71
C VAL A 87 6.02 8.09 1.35
N LEU A 88 5.91 8.37 0.06
CA LEU A 88 5.43 9.64 -0.49
C LEU A 88 3.98 9.47 -0.93
N TYR A 89 3.12 10.40 -0.54
CA TYR A 89 1.71 10.41 -0.88
C TYR A 89 1.41 11.43 -2.00
N ASP A 90 0.42 11.13 -2.83
CA ASP A 90 -0.08 12.03 -3.86
C ASP A 90 -1.01 13.13 -3.27
N GLY A 91 -1.58 13.97 -4.14
CA GLY A 91 -2.47 15.05 -3.73
C GLY A 91 -3.81 14.61 -3.12
N ALA A 92 -4.17 13.33 -3.21
CA ALA A 92 -5.33 12.73 -2.55
C ALA A 92 -4.96 12.03 -1.22
N GLY A 93 -3.66 11.88 -0.92
CA GLY A 93 -3.17 11.14 0.24
C GLY A 93 -2.94 9.66 -0.04
N ALA A 94 -3.05 9.21 -1.30
CA ALA A 94 -2.77 7.84 -1.69
C ALA A 94 -1.25 7.62 -1.86
N PRO A 95 -0.71 6.43 -1.53
CA PRO A 95 0.72 6.17 -1.69
C PRO A 95 1.14 6.19 -3.16
N ARG A 96 2.19 6.93 -3.47
CA ARG A 96 2.77 7.06 -4.81
C ARG A 96 4.06 6.27 -4.97
N SER A 97 4.92 6.33 -3.95
CA SER A 97 6.19 5.61 -3.97
C SER A 97 6.68 5.35 -2.55
N ALA A 98 7.50 4.32 -2.39
CA ALA A 98 8.25 4.03 -1.17
C ALA A 98 9.74 3.96 -1.48
N THR A 99 10.53 4.81 -0.83
CA THR A 99 11.99 4.74 -0.87
C THR A 99 12.48 4.09 0.41
N TYR A 100 13.22 2.99 0.30
CA TYR A 100 13.78 2.27 1.44
C TYR A 100 15.30 2.33 1.46
N GLY A 101 15.87 2.13 2.64
CA GLY A 101 17.30 2.08 2.85
C GLY A 101 17.69 1.41 4.17
N GLY A 102 18.72 0.59 4.15
CA GLY A 102 19.34 -0.02 5.32
C GLY A 102 20.68 -0.66 4.99
N LEU A 103 21.55 -0.81 5.98
CA LEU A 103 22.91 -1.32 5.77
C LEU A 103 22.94 -2.73 5.17
N GLU A 104 21.96 -3.57 5.52
CA GLU A 104 21.92 -4.98 5.11
C GLU A 104 20.89 -5.27 4.01
N ILE A 105 20.01 -4.32 3.70
CA ILE A 105 18.98 -4.46 2.65
C ILE A 105 19.29 -3.58 1.42
N GLY A 106 20.38 -2.81 1.45
CA GLY A 106 20.65 -1.80 0.43
C GLY A 106 19.60 -0.69 0.43
N SER A 107 19.37 -0.08 -0.72
CA SER A 107 18.39 0.98 -0.91
C SER A 107 17.74 0.92 -2.28
N GLY A 108 16.54 1.46 -2.38
CA GLY A 108 15.81 1.51 -3.64
C GLY A 108 14.51 2.29 -3.50
N THR A 109 13.84 2.50 -4.63
CA THR A 109 12.53 3.14 -4.68
C THR A 109 11.57 2.25 -5.46
N VAL A 110 10.45 1.93 -4.84
CA VAL A 110 9.32 1.25 -5.47
C VAL A 110 8.25 2.29 -5.76
N THR A 111 7.75 2.34 -7.00
CA THR A 111 6.64 3.20 -7.40
C THR A 111 5.38 2.36 -7.54
N PHE A 112 4.24 2.86 -7.05
CA PHE A 112 2.95 2.17 -7.00
C PHE A 112 1.97 2.70 -8.05
#